data_AF-A0A925SHD9-F1
#
_entry.id   AF-A0A925SHD9-F1
#
_cell.length_a   1.000
_cell.length_b   1.000
_cell.length_c   1.000
_cell.angle_alpha   90.00
_cell.angle_beta   90.00
_cell.angle_gamma   90.00
#
_symmetry.space_group_name_H-M   'P 1'
#
loop_
_entity.id
_entity.type
_entity.pdbx_description
1 polymer ?
#
loop_
_entity_poly.entity_id
_entity_poly.type
_entity_poly.pdbx_seq_one_letter_code
_entity_poly.pdbx_strand_id
1 'polypeptide(L)'
;MNTSAPHASSASDSLPPPAPPLAPLTLAEAADDDALLSRFLDAMAAKGLELYAEQEEAILELLAGRHVILNTPTGSGKSLVAAAAHFFALSRG
;
A
#
# COMPACT_ATOMS: atom_id res chain seq x y z
N MET A 1 45.63 -37.53 12.74
CA MET A 1 44.51 -37.10 13.58
C MET A 1 43.59 -36.21 12.77
N ASN A 2 42.29 -36.52 12.78
CA ASN A 2 41.23 -35.81 12.07
C ASN A 2 40.76 -34.59 12.87
N THR A 3 40.49 -33.46 12.21
CA THR A 3 39.47 -32.50 12.67
C THR A 3 39.04 -31.61 11.50
N SER A 4 37.99 -32.06 10.82
CA SER A 4 37.17 -31.24 9.94
C SER A 4 36.47 -30.14 10.76
N ALA A 5 36.57 -28.89 10.33
CA ALA A 5 35.69 -27.81 10.79
C ALA A 5 34.45 -27.76 9.87
N PRO A 6 33.22 -27.69 10.41
CA PRO A 6 32.00 -27.68 9.60
C PRO A 6 31.67 -26.29 9.06
N HIS A 7 30.92 -26.32 7.96
CA HIS A 7 30.25 -25.21 7.28
C HIS A 7 29.57 -24.19 8.21
N ALA A 8 29.71 -22.91 7.87
CA ALA A 8 28.63 -21.94 7.99
C ALA A 8 28.50 -21.22 6.64
N SER A 9 27.67 -21.81 5.77
CA SER A 9 27.12 -21.12 4.60
C SER A 9 26.26 -19.98 5.15
N SER A 10 26.72 -18.74 4.96
CA SER A 10 25.92 -17.55 5.23
C SER A 10 24.73 -17.56 4.26
N ALA A 11 23.62 -18.13 4.71
CA ALA A 11 22.35 -18.01 4.04
C ALA A 11 22.09 -16.50 3.88
N SER A 12 22.15 -16.04 2.63
CA SER A 12 21.61 -14.76 2.21
C SER A 12 20.20 -14.68 2.76
N ASP A 13 19.99 -13.82 3.75
CA ASP A 13 18.67 -13.48 4.27
C ASP A 13 17.95 -12.69 3.17
N SER A 14 17.55 -13.40 2.11
CA SER A 14 16.70 -12.85 1.08
C SER A 14 15.31 -12.76 1.71
N LEU A 15 15.00 -11.59 2.26
CA LEU A 15 13.63 -11.22 2.61
C LEU A 15 12.75 -11.64 1.42
N PRO A 16 11.67 -12.42 1.62
CA PRO A 16 10.77 -12.76 0.52
C PRO A 16 10.38 -11.46 -0.20
N PRO A 17 10.27 -11.47 -1.54
CA PRO A 17 9.84 -10.28 -2.25
C PRO A 17 8.54 -9.80 -1.61
N PRO A 18 8.43 -8.51 -1.26
CA PRO A 18 7.23 -8.00 -0.63
C PRO A 18 6.04 -8.36 -1.52
N ALA A 19 4.94 -8.80 -0.90
CA ALA A 19 3.73 -9.15 -1.62
C ALA A 19 3.35 -7.98 -2.55
N PRO A 20 2.79 -8.27 -3.75
CA PRO A 20 2.39 -7.20 -4.65
C PRO A 20 1.47 -6.24 -3.89
N PRO A 21 1.64 -4.92 -4.02
CA PRO A 21 1.00 -3.96 -3.10
C PRO A 21 -0.53 -4.03 -3.02
N LEU A 22 -1.18 -4.52 -4.09
CA LEU A 22 -2.62 -4.75 -4.17
C LEU A 22 -3.00 -6.24 -4.10
N ALA A 23 -2.16 -7.08 -3.47
CA ALA A 23 -2.51 -8.45 -3.17
C ALA A 23 -3.77 -8.51 -2.29
N PRO A 24 -4.57 -9.60 -2.36
CA PRO A 24 -5.70 -9.77 -1.47
C PRO A 24 -5.28 -9.63 0.00
N LEU A 25 -6.03 -8.83 0.74
CA LEU A 25 -5.79 -8.59 2.17
C LEU A 25 -6.39 -9.70 3.01
N THR A 26 -5.77 -9.97 4.15
CA THR A 26 -6.44 -10.72 5.21
C THR A 26 -7.59 -9.91 5.80
N LEU A 27 -8.55 -10.58 6.44
CA LEU A 27 -9.66 -9.88 7.10
C LEU A 27 -9.18 -8.91 8.20
N ALA A 28 -8.07 -9.24 8.86
CA ALA A 28 -7.46 -8.38 9.87
C ALA A 28 -6.89 -7.10 9.24
N GLU A 29 -6.12 -7.22 8.14
CA GLU A 29 -5.59 -6.06 7.41
C GLU A 29 -6.72 -5.21 6.80
N ALA A 30 -7.79 -5.84 6.31
CA ALA A 30 -8.92 -5.12 5.74
C ALA A 30 -9.73 -4.29 6.77
N ALA A 31 -9.63 -4.64 8.05
CA ALA A 31 -10.28 -3.93 9.15
C ALA A 31 -9.39 -2.83 9.76
N ASP A 32 -8.14 -2.71 9.31
CA ASP A 32 -7.15 -1.76 9.80
C ASP A 32 -6.90 -0.67 8.75
N ASP A 33 -7.28 0.57 9.08
CA ASP A 33 -7.15 1.71 8.18
C ASP A 33 -5.70 2.03 7.85
N ASP A 34 -4.78 1.88 8.81
CA ASP A 34 -3.35 2.13 8.59
C ASP A 34 -2.78 1.09 7.61
N ALA A 35 -3.18 -0.17 7.75
CA ALA A 35 -2.80 -1.23 6.84
C ALA A 35 -3.34 -0.99 5.41
N LEU A 36 -4.60 -0.56 5.28
CA LEU A 36 -5.19 -0.19 4.00
C LEU A 36 -4.46 0.98 3.34
N LEU A 37 -4.19 2.05 4.10
CA LEU A 37 -3.49 3.21 3.59
C LEU A 37 -2.08 2.85 3.13
N SER A 38 -1.31 2.14 3.97
CA SER A 38 0.05 1.73 3.64
C SER A 38 0.08 0.89 2.37
N ARG A 39 -0.82 -0.08 2.22
CA ARG A 39 -0.93 -0.94 1.02
C ARG A 39 -1.20 -0.14 -0.24
N PHE A 40 -2.11 0.84 -0.16
CA PHE A 40 -2.41 1.70 -1.30
C PHE A 40 -1.21 2.59 -1.67
N LEU A 41 -0.54 3.18 -0.68
CA LEU A 41 0.64 4.03 -0.90
C LEU A 41 1.81 3.23 -1.48
N ASP A 42 2.07 2.02 -0.97
CA ASP A 42 3.07 1.11 -1.53
C ASP A 42 2.77 0.79 -3.01
N ALA A 43 1.48 0.66 -3.36
CA ALA A 43 1.07 0.42 -4.74
C ALA A 43 1.34 1.61 -5.66
N MET A 44 1.14 2.83 -5.17
CA MET A 44 1.43 4.05 -5.91
C MET A 44 2.93 4.25 -6.06
N ALA A 45 3.69 4.05 -4.98
CA ALA A 45 5.15 4.13 -4.99
C ALA A 45 5.78 3.11 -5.95
N ALA A 46 5.29 1.86 -5.97
CA ALA A 46 5.75 0.84 -6.92
C ALA A 46 5.45 1.19 -8.39
N LYS A 47 4.50 2.10 -8.64
CA LYS A 47 4.18 2.66 -9.97
C LYS A 47 4.94 3.96 -10.27
N GLY A 48 5.82 4.42 -9.37
CA GLY A 48 6.53 5.69 -9.49
C GLY A 48 5.63 6.91 -9.33
N LEU A 49 4.50 6.77 -8.63
CA LEU A 49 3.57 7.85 -8.33
C LEU A 49 3.81 8.37 -6.92
N GLU A 50 3.91 9.68 -6.80
CA GLU A 50 3.91 10.42 -5.54
C GLU A 50 2.62 11.24 -5.48
N LEU A 51 1.99 11.29 -4.31
CA LEU A 51 0.72 11.96 -4.14
C LEU A 51 0.94 13.47 -3.98
N TYR A 52 0.00 14.26 -4.49
CA TYR A 52 -0.10 15.67 -4.10
C TYR A 52 -0.74 15.77 -2.71
N ALA A 53 -0.42 16.84 -1.96
CA ALA A 53 -0.96 17.06 -0.62
C ALA A 53 -2.50 17.00 -0.57
N GLU A 54 -3.17 17.58 -1.57
CA GLU A 54 -4.64 17.58 -1.63
C GLU A 54 -5.20 16.19 -1.94
N GLN A 55 -4.42 15.31 -2.59
CA GLN A 55 -4.81 13.91 -2.79
C GLN A 55 -4.67 13.12 -1.49
N GLU A 56 -3.57 13.31 -0.76
CA GLU A 56 -3.36 12.66 0.54
C GLU A 56 -4.48 13.00 1.52
N GLU A 57 -4.79 14.31 1.67
CA GLU A 57 -5.90 14.76 2.49
C GLU A 57 -7.22 14.12 2.05
N ALA A 58 -7.54 14.15 0.75
CA ALA A 58 -8.77 13.56 0.26
C ALA A 58 -8.86 12.04 0.50
N ILE A 59 -7.75 11.31 0.37
CA ILE A 59 -7.68 9.87 0.60
C ILE A 59 -7.88 9.55 2.08
N LEU A 60 -7.27 10.33 2.99
CA LEU A 60 -7.45 10.19 4.43
C LEU A 60 -8.91 10.45 4.85
N GLU A 61 -9.53 11.48 4.28
CA GLU A 61 -10.94 11.79 4.51
C GLU A 61 -11.86 10.64 4.05
N LEU A 62 -11.59 10.08 2.87
CA LEU A 62 -12.34 8.92 2.34
C LEU A 62 -12.15 7.66 3.19
N LEU A 63 -10.92 7.39 3.63
CA LEU A 63 -10.60 6.24 4.49
C LEU A 63 -11.37 6.32 5.81
N ALA A 64 -11.45 7.53 6.39
CA ALA A 64 -12.23 7.82 7.57
C ALA A 64 -13.76 7.85 7.32
N GLY A 65 -14.23 7.46 6.14
CA GLY A 65 -15.64 7.33 5.79
C GLY A 65 -16.35 8.66 5.50
N ARG A 66 -15.61 9.75 5.26
CA ARG A 66 -16.18 11.06 4.94
C ARG A 66 -16.35 11.24 3.42
N HIS A 67 -17.27 12.12 3.04
CA HIS A 67 -17.49 12.49 1.64
C HIS A 67 -16.64 13.70 1.26
N VAL A 68 -15.98 13.62 0.11
CA VAL A 68 -15.07 14.66 -0.37
C VAL A 68 -15.53 15.22 -1.72
N ILE A 69 -15.45 16.53 -1.90
CA ILE A 69 -15.61 17.20 -3.20
C ILE A 69 -14.23 17.64 -3.69
N LEU A 70 -13.77 17.06 -4.79
CA LEU A 70 -12.46 17.36 -5.37
C LEU A 70 -12.56 18.51 -6.40
N ASN A 71 -12.28 19.74 -5.99
CA ASN A 71 -12.38 20.92 -6.85
C ASN A 71 -11.06 21.34 -7.55
N THR A 72 -10.16 20.39 -7.81
CA THR A 72 -8.87 20.68 -8.46
C THR A 72 -9.01 20.71 -10.01
N PRO A 73 -8.17 21.43 -10.78
CA PRO A 73 -8.20 21.43 -12.25
C PRO A 73 -7.93 20.04 -12.89
N THR A 74 -8.25 19.85 -14.17
CA THR A 74 -7.94 18.59 -14.90
C THR A 74 -6.43 18.30 -14.90
N GLY A 75 -6.05 17.03 -14.74
CA GLY A 75 -4.63 16.61 -14.67
C GLY A 75 -4.06 16.51 -13.25
N SER A 76 -4.77 16.97 -12.22
CA SER A 76 -4.34 16.91 -10.81
C SER A 76 -4.55 15.56 -10.11
N GLY A 77 -4.86 14.49 -10.85
CA GLY A 77 -4.97 13.13 -10.30
C GLY A 77 -6.25 12.79 -9.50
N LYS A 78 -7.40 13.43 -9.81
CA LYS A 78 -8.73 13.01 -9.30
C LYS A 78 -9.01 11.51 -9.45
N SER A 79 -8.59 10.92 -10.57
CA SER A 79 -8.74 9.48 -10.82
C SER A 79 -7.97 8.62 -9.83
N LEU A 80 -6.85 9.10 -9.28
CA LEU A 80 -6.07 8.39 -8.26
C LEU A 80 -6.84 8.36 -6.95
N VAL A 81 -7.42 9.49 -6.53
CA VAL A 81 -8.26 9.55 -5.33
C VAL A 81 -9.51 8.66 -5.48
N ALA A 82 -10.13 8.64 -6.66
CA ALA A 82 -11.22 7.72 -6.95
C ALA A 82 -10.78 6.24 -6.88
N ALA A 83 -9.57 5.92 -7.36
CA ALA A 83 -9.01 4.57 -7.25
C ALA A 83 -8.79 4.16 -5.79
N ALA A 84 -8.33 5.07 -4.92
CA ALA A 84 -8.22 4.82 -3.49
C ALA A 84 -9.59 4.49 -2.86
N ALA A 85 -10.63 5.29 -3.19
CA ALA A 85 -11.99 5.04 -2.71
C ALA A 85 -12.49 3.63 -3.10
N HIS A 86 -12.26 3.23 -4.35
CA HIS A 86 -12.62 1.88 -4.81
C HIS A 86 -11.82 0.79 -4.12
N PHE A 87 -10.52 1.00 -3.91
CA PHE A 87 -9.67 0.05 -3.19
C PHE A 87 -10.15 -0.16 -1.74
N PHE A 88 -10.48 0.92 -1.02
CA PHE A 88 -11.01 0.83 0.34
C PHE A 88 -12.36 0.10 0.38
N ALA A 89 -13.26 0.40 -0.56
CA ALA A 89 -14.56 -0.26 -0.65
C ALA A 89 -14.41 -1.76 -0.91
N LEU A 90 -13.60 -2.15 -1.90
CA LEU A 90 -13.37 -3.56 -2.24
C LEU A 90 -12.68 -4.35 -1.12
N SER A 91 -11.80 -3.68 -0.37
CA SER A 91 -11.10 -4.32 0.74
C SER A 91 -12.02 -4.60 1.93
N ARG A 92 -12.98 -3.70 2.19
CA ARG A 92 -13.92 -3.82 3.32
C ARG A 92 -15.09 -4.77 3.05
N GLY A 93 -15.40 -5.06 1.78
CA GLY A 93 -16.46 -6.00 1.37
C GLY A 93 -17.78 -5.32 1.03
#